data_AF-A0A7W9GN27-F1
#
_entry.id   AF-A0A7W9GN27-F1
#
_cell.length_a   1.000
_cell.length_b   1.000
_cell.length_c   1.000
_cell.angle_alpha   90.00
_cell.angle_beta   90.00
_cell.angle_gamma   90.00
#
_symmetry.space_group_name_H-M   'P 1'
#
loop_
_entity.id
_entity.type
_entity.pdbx_description
1 polymer ?
#
loop_
_entity_poly.entity_id
_entity_poly.type
_entity_poly.pdbx_seq_one_letter_code
_entity_poly.pdbx_strand_id
1 'polypeptide(L)'
;MSDTAGPGLRALVYAELPPNATPTGTACHPIHRHVLAHAEGDIVELTKQKMSAEFGDEPHVVLTIKDGDLDPATDGDLVGPLALTAGGLLVFGVAYRLEDA
;
A
#
# COMPACT_ATOMS: atom_id res chain seq x y z
N MET A 1 10.83 -24.29 11.62
CA MET A 1 11.08 -22.88 11.99
C MET A 1 9.88 -22.13 11.44
N SER A 2 9.06 -21.55 12.31
CA SER A 2 7.76 -20.98 11.92
C SER A 2 7.97 -19.81 10.98
N ASP A 3 7.51 -20.01 9.75
CA ASP A 3 7.47 -19.03 8.68
C ASP A 3 6.54 -17.90 9.16
N THR A 4 7.13 -16.86 9.73
CA THR A 4 6.40 -15.68 10.20
C THR A 4 6.52 -14.60 9.13
N ALA A 5 6.32 -14.99 7.87
CA ALA A 5 6.07 -14.03 6.80
C ALA A 5 4.65 -13.51 7.00
N GLY A 6 4.49 -12.19 7.13
CA GLY A 6 3.15 -11.59 7.12
C GLY A 6 2.45 -11.85 5.78
N PRO A 7 1.17 -11.48 5.67
CA PRO A 7 0.45 -11.61 4.40
C PRO A 7 1.15 -10.76 3.34
N GLY A 8 1.60 -11.34 2.22
CA GLY A 8 2.23 -10.56 1.15
C GLY A 8 1.30 -9.50 0.56
N LEU A 9 1.84 -8.51 -0.17
CA LEU A 9 1.11 -7.39 -0.78
C LEU A 9 -0.10 -7.89 -1.54
N ARG A 10 0.08 -8.93 -2.35
CA ARG A 10 -1.00 -9.52 -3.12
C ARG A 10 -2.17 -9.90 -2.22
N ALA A 11 -1.91 -10.59 -1.12
CA ALA A 11 -2.95 -11.00 -0.16
C ALA A 11 -3.62 -9.77 0.49
N LEU A 12 -2.84 -8.75 0.85
CA LEU A 12 -3.36 -7.50 1.42
C LEU A 12 -4.29 -6.77 0.43
N VAL A 13 -3.86 -6.63 -0.83
CA VAL A 13 -4.66 -5.97 -1.87
C VAL A 13 -5.95 -6.74 -2.15
N TYR A 14 -5.87 -8.06 -2.36
CA TYR A 14 -7.08 -8.86 -2.66
C TYR A 14 -8.06 -8.93 -1.49
N ALA A 15 -7.60 -8.77 -0.23
CA ALA A 15 -8.48 -8.70 0.92
C ALA A 15 -9.30 -7.39 0.96
N GLU A 16 -8.75 -6.30 0.46
CA GLU A 16 -9.40 -4.98 0.43
C GLU A 16 -10.21 -4.73 -0.85
N LEU A 17 -9.93 -5.48 -1.92
CA LEU A 17 -10.64 -5.35 -3.18
C LEU A 17 -12.02 -6.02 -3.15
N PRO A 18 -13.03 -5.43 -3.82
CA PRO A 18 -14.30 -6.12 -4.07
C PRO A 18 -14.10 -7.46 -4.80
N PRO A 19 -14.97 -8.48 -4.59
CA PRO A 19 -14.80 -9.83 -5.15
C PRO A 19 -14.71 -9.94 -6.68
N ASN A 20 -15.19 -8.93 -7.41
CA ASN A 20 -15.17 -8.83 -8.87
C ASN A 20 -14.30 -7.67 -9.39
N ALA A 21 -13.37 -7.18 -8.56
CA ALA A 21 -12.46 -6.11 -8.93
C ALA A 21 -11.20 -6.64 -9.63
N THR A 22 -10.89 -6.06 -10.79
CA THR A 22 -9.64 -6.30 -11.53
C THR A 22 -8.75 -5.06 -11.39
N PRO A 23 -7.53 -5.18 -10.81
CA PRO A 23 -6.59 -4.07 -10.69
C PRO A 23 -6.22 -3.49 -12.06
N THR A 24 -6.20 -2.16 -12.17
CA THR A 24 -5.88 -1.44 -13.41
C THR A 24 -4.69 -0.51 -13.30
N GLY A 25 -4.33 -0.09 -12.10
CA GLY A 25 -3.20 0.79 -11.85
C GLY A 25 -2.77 0.74 -10.40
N THR A 26 -1.51 1.10 -10.15
CA THR A 26 -0.97 1.18 -8.79
C THR A 26 -0.16 2.45 -8.59
N ALA A 27 -0.13 2.95 -7.36
CA ALA A 27 0.69 4.08 -6.94
C ALA A 27 1.33 3.77 -5.58
N CYS A 28 2.51 4.32 -5.33
CA CYS A 28 3.26 4.08 -4.09
C CYS A 28 3.88 5.38 -3.59
N HIS A 29 3.72 5.66 -2.30
CA HIS A 29 4.33 6.78 -1.60
C HIS A 29 5.05 6.31 -0.33
N PRO A 30 6.39 6.30 -0.32
CA PRO A 30 7.16 5.99 0.88
C PRO A 30 7.12 7.16 1.87
N ILE A 31 6.86 6.83 3.14
CA ILE A 31 6.95 7.78 4.27
C ILE A 31 8.07 7.31 5.20
N HIS A 32 9.14 8.09 5.24
CA HIS A 32 10.31 7.80 6.06
C HIS A 32 9.98 7.90 7.57
N ARG A 33 10.56 7.04 8.41
CA ARG A 33 10.31 7.02 9.88
C ARG A 33 10.48 8.38 10.56
N HIS A 34 11.41 9.19 10.06
CA HIS A 34 11.68 10.51 10.62
C HIS A 34 10.50 11.46 10.41
N VAL A 35 9.81 11.37 9.27
CA VAL A 35 8.59 12.14 9.00
C VAL A 35 7.49 11.69 9.94
N LEU A 36 7.26 10.37 10.08
CA LEU A 36 6.26 9.84 11.01
C LEU A 36 6.47 10.29 12.45
N ALA A 37 7.73 10.39 12.89
CA ALA A 37 8.07 10.78 14.25
C ALA A 37 7.94 12.29 14.54
N HIS A 38 7.94 13.15 13.52
CA HIS A 38 8.01 14.61 13.70
C HIS A 38 6.90 15.38 12.98
N ALA A 39 6.07 14.72 12.18
CA ALA A 39 4.95 15.39 11.51
C ALA A 39 3.94 15.91 12.53
N GLU A 40 3.50 17.15 12.35
CA GLU A 40 2.36 17.71 13.06
C GLU A 40 1.08 17.23 12.35
N GLY A 41 0.31 16.36 13.01
CA GLY A 41 -0.91 15.77 12.46
C GLY A 41 -0.70 14.39 11.83
N ASP A 42 -1.78 13.82 11.27
CA ASP A 42 -1.75 12.48 10.68
C ASP A 42 -1.28 12.53 9.22
N ILE A 43 0.04 12.53 9.05
CA ILE A 43 0.67 12.55 7.72
C ILE A 43 0.30 11.33 6.88
N VAL A 44 0.00 10.19 7.51
CA VAL A 44 -0.40 8.97 6.80
C VAL A 44 -1.76 9.19 6.16
N GLU A 45 -2.72 9.70 6.94
CA GLU A 45 -4.06 10.00 6.45
C GLU A 45 -4.04 11.09 5.36
N LEU A 46 -3.25 12.16 5.53
CA LEU A 46 -3.07 13.18 4.49
C LEU A 46 -2.47 12.59 3.20
N THR A 47 -1.53 11.66 3.32
CA THR A 47 -0.91 11.00 2.16
C THR A 47 -1.93 10.10 1.45
N LYS A 48 -2.78 9.38 2.21
CA LYS A 48 -3.88 8.61 1.63
C LYS A 48 -4.86 9.50 0.86
N GLN A 49 -5.28 10.61 1.46
CA GLN A 49 -6.20 11.56 0.84
C GLN A 49 -5.60 12.16 -0.45
N LYS A 50 -4.33 12.53 -0.41
CA LYS A 50 -3.62 13.01 -1.61
C LYS A 50 -3.59 11.94 -2.70
N MET A 51 -3.26 10.70 -2.35
CA MET A 51 -3.22 9.58 -3.30
C MET A 51 -4.61 9.27 -3.89
N SER A 52 -5.66 9.27 -3.05
CA SER A 52 -7.04 9.14 -3.54
C SER A 52 -7.41 10.26 -4.51
N ALA A 53 -6.99 11.50 -4.23
CA ALA A 53 -7.21 12.61 -5.15
C ALA A 53 -6.44 12.44 -6.48
N GLU A 54 -5.27 11.80 -6.48
CA GLU A 54 -4.51 11.48 -7.71
C GLU A 54 -5.23 10.44 -8.59
N PHE A 55 -5.96 9.49 -7.99
CA PHE A 55 -6.81 8.55 -8.74
C PHE A 55 -8.12 9.19 -9.24
N GLY A 56 -8.50 10.35 -8.73
CA GLY A 56 -9.73 11.05 -9.11
C GLY A 56 -10.98 10.22 -8.84
N ASP A 57 -11.84 10.10 -9.84
CA ASP A 57 -13.12 9.38 -9.75
C ASP A 57 -13.00 7.87 -10.02
N GLU A 58 -11.80 7.36 -10.36
CA GLU A 58 -11.61 5.93 -10.57
C GLU A 58 -11.81 5.14 -9.27
N PRO A 59 -12.53 4.00 -9.27
CA PRO A 59 -12.61 3.14 -8.09
C PRO A 59 -11.22 2.68 -7.64
N HIS A 60 -10.90 2.88 -6.37
CA HIS A 60 -9.59 2.57 -5.83
C HIS A 60 -9.64 2.21 -4.34
N VAL A 61 -8.59 1.54 -3.89
CA VAL A 61 -8.29 1.34 -2.46
C VAL A 61 -6.92 1.91 -2.15
N VAL A 62 -6.74 2.46 -0.96
CA VAL A 62 -5.45 2.94 -0.46
C VAL A 62 -5.16 2.31 0.90
N LEU A 63 -4.03 1.61 0.98
CA LEU A 63 -3.58 0.84 2.13
C LEU A 63 -2.21 1.33 2.61
N THR A 64 -1.85 0.92 3.83
CA THR A 64 -0.51 1.12 4.38
C THR A 64 0.21 -0.21 4.46
N ILE A 65 1.48 -0.22 4.07
CA ILE A 65 2.35 -1.39 4.12
C ILE A 65 3.52 -1.07 5.05
N LYS A 66 3.80 -1.94 6.00
CA LYS A 66 4.89 -1.83 6.99
C LYS A 66 5.88 -2.99 6.83
N ASP A 67 6.97 -2.92 7.58
CA ASP A 67 7.93 -4.02 7.65
C ASP A 67 7.24 -5.31 8.13
N GLY A 68 7.39 -6.38 7.35
CA GLY A 68 6.76 -7.68 7.61
C GLY A 68 5.45 -7.92 6.85
N ASP A 69 4.85 -6.87 6.26
CA ASP A 69 3.64 -6.97 5.43
C ASP A 69 3.93 -7.39 3.98
N LEU A 70 5.20 -7.58 3.62
CA LEU A 70 5.61 -7.99 2.27
C LEU A 70 6.24 -9.37 2.32
N ASP A 71 5.92 -10.19 1.33
CA ASP A 71 6.64 -11.43 1.05
C ASP A 71 7.77 -11.13 0.06
N PRO A 72 9.05 -11.23 0.47
CA PRO A 72 10.19 -10.95 -0.42
C PRO A 72 10.21 -11.79 -1.70
N ALA A 73 9.59 -12.98 -1.70
CA ALA A 73 9.55 -13.85 -2.87
C ALA A 73 8.58 -13.36 -3.95
N THR A 74 7.54 -12.61 -3.56
CA THR A 74 6.45 -12.22 -4.47
C THR A 74 6.27 -10.71 -4.63
N ASP A 75 6.80 -9.90 -3.70
CA ASP A 75 6.58 -8.45 -3.63
C ASP A 75 7.87 -7.63 -3.76
N GLY A 76 8.90 -8.18 -4.42
CA GLY A 76 10.26 -7.64 -4.47
C GLY A 76 10.36 -6.16 -4.89
N ASP A 77 9.48 -5.69 -5.79
CA ASP A 77 9.46 -4.31 -6.28
C ASP A 77 9.08 -3.29 -5.19
N LEU A 78 8.36 -3.70 -4.14
CA LEU A 78 8.01 -2.84 -3.01
C LEU A 78 8.94 -2.99 -1.81
N VAL A 79 9.70 -4.09 -1.72
CA VAL A 79 10.69 -4.31 -0.66
C VAL A 79 11.76 -3.21 -0.69
N GLY A 80 12.25 -2.84 -1.88
CA GLY A 80 13.24 -1.77 -2.04
C GLY A 80 12.73 -0.41 -1.52
N PRO A 81 11.61 0.11 -2.06
CA PRO A 81 11.00 1.34 -1.56
C PRO A 81 10.71 1.34 -0.06
N LEU A 82 10.21 0.23 0.50
CA LEU A 82 9.94 0.12 1.94
C LEU A 82 11.23 0.20 2.75
N ALA A 83 12.30 -0.49 2.34
CA ALA A 83 13.59 -0.45 3.01
C ALA A 83 14.18 0.98 3.05
N LEU A 84 13.96 1.79 2.01
CA LEU A 84 14.41 3.19 1.96
C LEU A 84 13.69 4.10 2.99
N THR A 85 12.57 3.67 3.56
CA THR A 85 11.86 4.42 4.62
C THR A 85 12.55 4.33 6.00
N ALA A 86 13.57 3.47 6.13
CA ALA A 86 14.34 3.22 7.35
C ALA A 86 13.48 2.81 8.57
N GLY A 87 12.46 1.97 8.35
CA GLY A 87 11.47 1.56 9.37
C GLY A 87 10.26 2.49 9.43
N GLY A 88 9.93 3.13 8.31
CA GLY A 88 8.69 3.90 8.12
C GLY A 88 7.59 3.00 7.57
N LEU A 89 6.87 3.49 6.55
CA LEU A 89 5.83 2.72 5.86
C LEU A 89 5.67 3.19 4.41
N LEU A 90 5.00 2.37 3.59
CA LEU A 90 4.49 2.78 2.28
C LEU A 90 3.00 3.04 2.37
N VAL A 91 2.53 4.11 1.74
CA VAL A 91 1.13 4.25 1.33
C VAL A 91 1.03 3.72 -0.09
N PHE A 92 0.17 2.71 -0.29
CA PHE A 92 0.03 2.03 -1.57
C PHE A 92 -1.42 2.08 -2.04
N GLY A 93 -1.61 2.48 -3.27
CA GLY A 93 -2.91 2.65 -3.89
C GLY A 93 -3.09 1.71 -5.06
N VAL A 94 -4.29 1.17 -5.19
CA VAL A 94 -4.68 0.30 -6.30
C VAL A 94 -5.98 0.81 -6.88
N ALA A 95 -5.93 1.29 -8.13
CA ALA A 95 -7.12 1.53 -8.93
C ALA A 95 -7.61 0.21 -9.51
N TYR A 96 -8.91 0.07 -9.65
CA TYR A 96 -9.53 -1.15 -10.17
C TYR A 96 -10.76 -0.84 -11.01
N ARG A 97 -11.18 -1.84 -11.80
CA ARG A 97 -12.48 -1.89 -12.47
C ARG A 97 -13.29 -3.02 -11.89
N LEU A 98 -14.60 -2.82 -11.78
CA LEU A 98 -15.53 -3.90 -11.47
C LEU A 98 -15.91 -4.58 -12.77
N GLU A 99 -15.76 -5.90 -12.83
CA GLU A 99 -16.30 -6.68 -13.93
C GLU A 99 -17.80 -6.88 -13.69
N ASP A 100 -18.61 -6.64 -14.72
CA ASP A 100 -20.03 -6.98 -14.68
C ASP A 100 -20.16 -8.50 -14.51
N ALA A 101 -20.90 -8.90 -13.47
CA ALA A 101 -21.13 -10.29 -13.11
C ALA A 101 -22.03 -11.03 -14.11
#